data_AF-A0A7C6IIG6-F1
#
_entry.id   AF-A0A7C6IIG6-F1
#
_cell.length_a   1.000
_cell.length_b   1.000
_cell.length_c   1.000
_cell.angle_alpha   90.00
_cell.angle_beta   90.00
_cell.angle_gamma   90.00
#
_symmetry.space_group_name_H-M   'P 1'
#
loop_
_entity.id
_entity.type
_entity.pdbx_description
1 polymer ?
#
loop_
_entity_poly.entity_id
_entity_poly.type
_entity_poly.pdbx_seq_one_letter_code
_entity_poly.pdbx_strand_id
1 'polypeptide(L)'
;MKRLLKMLTTLFTIYLLIQLAFKFWGNGHEIKYQVKVDNRVFNVEEIHVANTKNEIDSYYFNVLHDNDVFSFQTYAYFKKDEMIIENIKYFENDDYKCLLPIFENKTIIMDIMCLSVDGINYYNNIKGRNSELDRFVSDLSDYDLIKWEDDKTLEHKKEPLTIYTKNLIDDHFVGINNYRGIYTLSNSNENKIFNVQIFTEDVYIRDLEVMLNQHYVVADYNSQHEFSDFFIINLANNVKKTIKSNKKISFDSYIQGVVKNSVYLYDQSNKKQYELNIKSGDLLEVGNVETGIKYYNNGKWERVDVGKFLNKKILFPNGEENSSNSSYSKIDTVGLEETGYIYYYRKVSNGYNVYRAPSRNAEQKIYLFNIKSLKNIKYVHDFVYFLEGDEVKYYSDNFGVRTLFKNTEFKFNKSLKYSVYIKK
;
A
#
# COMPACT_ATOMS: atom_id res chain seq x y z
N MET A 1 -23.00 56.39 4.05
CA MET A 1 -21.85 55.74 3.38
C MET A 1 -21.00 54.87 4.30
N LYS A 2 -20.38 55.38 5.40
CA LYS A 2 -19.51 54.56 6.28
C LYS A 2 -20.17 53.30 6.88
N ARG A 3 -21.44 53.37 7.31
CA ARG A 3 -22.18 52.20 7.83
C ARG A 3 -22.46 51.15 6.77
N LEU A 4 -22.82 51.59 5.57
CA LEU A 4 -23.12 50.72 4.43
C LEU A 4 -21.85 50.05 3.90
N LEU A 5 -20.72 50.78 3.87
CA LEU A 5 -19.40 50.21 3.56
C LEU A 5 -18.98 49.17 4.60
N LYS A 6 -19.09 49.46 5.91
CA LYS A 6 -18.80 48.48 6.97
C LYS A 6 -19.65 47.21 6.84
N MET A 7 -20.95 47.37 6.58
CA MET A 7 -21.86 46.24 6.38
C MET A 7 -21.46 45.38 5.16
N LEU A 8 -21.12 46.02 4.03
CA LEU A 8 -20.64 45.32 2.82
C LEU A 8 -19.32 44.59 3.09
N THR A 9 -18.36 45.24 3.76
CA THR A 9 -17.10 44.60 4.13
C THR A 9 -17.34 43.41 5.03
N THR A 10 -18.21 43.52 6.05
CA THR A 10 -18.55 42.40 6.94
C THR A 10 -19.22 41.25 6.19
N LEU A 11 -20.18 41.51 5.31
CA LEU A 11 -20.83 40.48 4.51
C LEU A 11 -19.84 39.78 3.57
N PHE A 12 -18.94 40.54 2.95
CA PHE A 12 -17.88 39.99 2.10
C PHE A 12 -16.92 39.10 2.91
N THR A 13 -16.52 39.54 4.11
CA THR A 13 -15.69 38.71 5.01
C THR A 13 -16.42 37.43 5.44
N ILE A 14 -17.70 37.50 5.81
CA ILE A 14 -18.48 36.32 6.17
C ILE A 14 -18.59 35.36 4.99
N TYR A 15 -18.86 35.87 3.79
CA TYR A 15 -18.90 35.07 2.56
C TYR A 15 -17.57 34.36 2.30
N LEU A 16 -16.44 35.06 2.42
CA LEU A 16 -15.11 34.47 2.28
C LEU A 16 -14.85 33.37 3.33
N LEU A 17 -15.22 33.61 4.59
CA LEU A 17 -15.07 32.60 5.65
C LEU A 17 -15.91 31.36 5.38
N ILE A 18 -17.14 31.52 4.88
CA ILE A 18 -18.01 30.41 4.49
C ILE A 18 -17.39 29.63 3.33
N GLN A 19 -16.90 30.30 2.29
CA GLN A 19 -16.22 29.64 1.18
C GLN A 19 -14.98 28.86 1.62
N LEU A 20 -14.16 29.46 2.50
CA LEU A 20 -13.00 28.78 3.08
C LEU A 20 -13.44 27.55 3.90
N ALA A 21 -14.49 27.66 4.70
CA ALA A 21 -15.02 26.53 5.48
C ALA A 21 -15.47 25.38 4.57
N PHE A 22 -16.19 25.67 3.47
CA PHE A 22 -16.57 24.65 2.50
C PHE A 22 -15.36 24.03 1.78
N LYS A 23 -14.33 24.81 1.42
CA LYS A 23 -13.11 24.27 0.80
C LYS A 23 -12.34 23.34 1.75
N PHE A 24 -12.25 23.69 3.03
CA PHE A 24 -11.49 22.88 4.01
C PHE A 24 -12.26 21.65 4.51
N TRP A 25 -13.58 21.76 4.71
CA TRP A 25 -14.42 20.71 5.31
C TRP A 25 -15.36 20.01 4.33
N GLY A 26 -15.38 20.39 3.05
CA GLY A 26 -16.15 19.71 2.02
C GLY A 26 -15.65 18.27 1.78
N ASN A 27 -16.55 17.43 1.26
CA ASN A 27 -16.25 16.01 1.01
C ASN A 27 -15.50 15.76 -0.32
N GLY A 28 -15.00 16.83 -0.95
CA GLY A 28 -14.43 16.83 -2.29
C GLY A 28 -15.35 17.46 -3.33
N HIS A 29 -15.17 17.12 -4.61
CA HIS A 29 -15.87 17.72 -5.75
C HIS A 29 -15.96 16.76 -6.94
N GLU A 30 -16.94 17.01 -7.81
CA GLU A 30 -17.05 16.38 -9.13
C GLU A 30 -17.24 17.49 -10.16
N ILE A 31 -16.33 17.55 -11.13
CA ILE A 31 -16.33 18.61 -12.15
C ILE A 31 -15.99 18.04 -13.52
N LYS A 32 -16.41 18.78 -14.56
CA LYS A 32 -16.11 18.47 -15.95
C LYS A 32 -15.51 19.70 -16.62
N TYR A 33 -14.39 19.52 -17.30
CA TYR A 33 -13.69 20.61 -18.00
C TYR A 33 -13.03 20.12 -19.28
N GLN A 34 -12.53 21.08 -20.07
CA GLN A 34 -11.86 20.80 -21.34
C GLN A 34 -10.41 21.24 -21.27
N VAL A 35 -9.51 20.34 -21.66
CA VAL A 35 -8.09 20.66 -21.91
C VAL A 35 -7.90 20.70 -23.42
N LYS A 36 -7.40 21.83 -23.94
CA LYS A 36 -7.20 22.05 -25.38
C LYS A 36 -5.70 22.09 -25.69
N VAL A 37 -5.25 21.17 -26.53
CA VAL A 37 -3.82 21.01 -26.90
C VAL A 37 -3.73 20.73 -28.39
N ASP A 38 -2.93 21.49 -29.14
CA ASP A 38 -2.64 21.26 -30.56
C ASP A 38 -3.90 20.99 -31.42
N ASN A 39 -4.92 21.85 -31.28
CA ASN A 39 -6.24 21.73 -31.92
C ASN A 39 -7.09 20.51 -31.53
N ARG A 40 -6.63 19.70 -30.57
CA ARG A 40 -7.40 18.62 -29.95
C ARG A 40 -8.12 19.11 -28.70
N VAL A 41 -9.24 18.48 -28.40
CA VAL A 41 -10.03 18.72 -27.19
C VAL A 41 -10.12 17.43 -26.40
N PHE A 42 -9.74 17.49 -25.13
CA PHE A 42 -9.88 16.42 -24.16
C PHE A 42 -10.95 16.83 -23.16
N ASN A 43 -11.98 16.00 -22.99
CA ASN A 43 -12.99 16.22 -21.96
C ASN A 43 -12.56 15.46 -20.71
N VAL A 44 -12.34 16.18 -19.62
CA VAL A 44 -11.88 15.62 -18.34
C VAL A 44 -13.04 15.66 -17.37
N GLU A 45 -13.39 14.50 -16.82
CA GLU A 45 -14.19 14.37 -15.61
C GLU A 45 -13.25 14.09 -14.45
N GLU A 46 -13.30 14.94 -13.44
CA GLU A 46 -12.45 14.89 -12.25
C GLU A 46 -13.34 14.72 -11.03
N ILE A 47 -13.06 13.69 -10.23
CA ILE A 47 -13.75 13.40 -8.98
C ILE A 47 -12.72 13.36 -7.87
N HIS A 48 -12.79 14.33 -6.98
CA HIS A 48 -11.99 14.39 -5.77
C HIS A 48 -12.83 13.94 -4.59
N VAL A 49 -12.32 12.99 -3.80
CA VAL A 49 -12.89 12.57 -2.53
C VAL A 49 -11.97 13.07 -1.43
N ALA A 50 -12.49 13.78 -0.45
CA ALA A 50 -11.73 14.24 0.71
C ALA A 50 -12.58 14.27 1.98
N ASN A 51 -11.96 14.19 3.16
CA ASN A 51 -12.66 14.28 4.45
C ASN A 51 -13.82 13.28 4.66
N THR A 52 -13.97 12.28 3.78
CA THR A 52 -15.03 11.27 3.87
C THR A 52 -14.63 10.19 4.87
N LYS A 53 -15.55 9.85 5.78
CA LYS A 53 -15.28 8.86 6.82
C LYS A 53 -14.98 7.51 6.19
N ASN A 54 -13.85 6.92 6.57
CA ASN A 54 -13.36 5.67 6.00
C ASN A 54 -13.09 5.78 4.49
N GLU A 55 -12.63 6.92 3.99
CA GLU A 55 -12.08 7.07 2.65
C GLU A 55 -10.71 7.76 2.73
N ILE A 56 -9.89 7.60 1.69
CA ILE A 56 -8.58 8.25 1.59
C ILE A 56 -8.70 9.39 0.59
N ASP A 57 -8.20 10.58 0.97
CA ASP A 57 -8.14 11.73 0.07
C ASP A 57 -7.50 11.31 -1.28
N SER A 58 -8.24 11.46 -2.37
CA SER A 58 -7.84 10.97 -3.70
C SER A 58 -8.54 11.69 -4.83
N TYR A 59 -7.90 11.66 -6.00
CA TYR A 59 -8.47 12.14 -7.25
C TYR A 59 -8.64 10.98 -8.23
N TYR A 60 -9.78 10.94 -8.89
CA TYR A 60 -10.10 10.05 -9.99
C TYR A 60 -10.40 10.86 -11.24
N PHE A 61 -9.94 10.36 -12.39
CA PHE A 61 -10.10 11.01 -13.68
C PHE A 61 -10.67 10.05 -14.70
N ASN A 62 -11.62 10.54 -15.51
CA ASN A 62 -11.89 10.02 -16.85
C ASN A 62 -11.47 11.09 -17.85
N VAL A 63 -10.51 10.77 -18.71
CA VAL A 63 -10.08 11.64 -19.81
C VAL A 63 -10.61 11.04 -21.11
N LEU A 64 -11.53 11.76 -21.75
CA LEU A 64 -12.18 11.35 -23.00
C LEU A 64 -11.59 12.13 -24.17
N HIS A 65 -11.12 11.41 -25.18
CA HIS A 65 -10.72 11.97 -26.46
C HIS A 65 -11.33 11.13 -27.58
N ASP A 66 -12.07 11.78 -28.48
CA ASP A 66 -12.93 11.14 -29.46
C ASP A 66 -13.92 10.15 -28.83
N ASN A 67 -13.63 8.85 -28.88
CA ASN A 67 -14.43 7.79 -28.23
C ASN A 67 -13.62 6.95 -27.23
N ASP A 68 -12.34 7.29 -27.03
CA ASP A 68 -11.45 6.56 -26.15
C ASP A 68 -11.48 7.20 -24.76
N VAL A 69 -11.57 6.35 -23.74
CA VAL A 69 -11.63 6.76 -22.34
C VAL A 69 -10.37 6.26 -21.65
N PHE A 70 -9.67 7.16 -20.97
CA PHE A 70 -8.52 6.85 -20.13
C PHE A 70 -8.90 7.16 -18.69
N SER A 71 -8.97 6.13 -17.85
CA SER A 71 -9.36 6.29 -16.45
C SER A 71 -8.25 5.91 -15.50
N PHE A 72 -8.02 6.74 -14.49
CA PHE A 72 -7.03 6.51 -13.46
C PHE A 72 -7.37 7.20 -12.15
N GLN A 73 -6.71 6.77 -11.09
CA GLN A 73 -6.83 7.34 -9.76
C GLN A 73 -5.43 7.62 -9.19
N THR A 74 -5.31 8.66 -8.38
CA THR A 74 -4.10 9.03 -7.65
C THR A 74 -4.43 9.50 -6.24
N TYR A 75 -3.48 9.32 -5.32
CA TYR A 75 -3.51 9.92 -3.97
C TYR A 75 -2.53 11.10 -3.85
N ALA A 76 -1.99 11.58 -4.97
CA ALA A 76 -1.13 12.76 -4.95
C ALA A 76 -1.89 13.97 -4.39
N TYR A 77 -1.18 14.78 -3.61
CA TYR A 77 -1.75 15.92 -2.91
C TYR A 77 -1.74 17.17 -3.79
N PHE A 78 -2.94 17.59 -4.22
CA PHE A 78 -3.15 18.81 -5.02
C PHE A 78 -3.94 19.88 -4.27
N LYS A 79 -3.73 19.99 -2.94
CA LYS A 79 -4.36 21.02 -2.08
C LYS A 79 -5.89 21.17 -2.22
N LYS A 80 -6.57 20.10 -2.67
CA LYS A 80 -8.02 20.11 -2.93
C LYS A 80 -8.41 21.09 -4.05
N ASP A 81 -7.48 21.39 -4.96
CA ASP A 81 -7.75 22.26 -6.10
C ASP A 81 -8.52 21.49 -7.18
N GLU A 82 -9.19 22.27 -8.03
CA GLU A 82 -10.05 21.83 -9.13
C GLU A 82 -9.34 22.06 -10.46
N MET A 83 -9.68 21.27 -11.48
CA MET A 83 -9.13 21.40 -12.84
C MET A 83 -7.61 21.20 -12.86
N ILE A 84 -7.15 20.19 -12.14
CA ILE A 84 -5.72 20.03 -11.85
C ILE A 84 -4.90 19.47 -13.02
N ILE A 85 -5.54 18.97 -14.09
CA ILE A 85 -4.86 18.61 -15.34
C ILE A 85 -4.80 19.85 -16.22
N GLU A 86 -3.61 20.46 -16.32
CA GLU A 86 -3.40 21.70 -17.08
C GLU A 86 -3.05 21.43 -18.54
N ASN A 87 -2.43 20.28 -18.84
CA ASN A 87 -1.99 19.94 -20.18
C ASN A 87 -1.98 18.41 -20.38
N ILE A 88 -2.05 17.95 -21.63
CA ILE A 88 -2.00 16.54 -22.01
C ILE A 88 -1.05 16.39 -23.20
N LYS A 89 -0.03 15.54 -23.08
CA LYS A 89 0.72 15.08 -24.25
C LYS A 89 0.01 13.86 -24.83
N TYR A 90 -0.19 13.83 -26.14
CA TYR A 90 -0.96 12.78 -26.79
C TYR A 90 -0.28 12.27 -28.06
N PHE A 91 -0.28 10.96 -28.22
CA PHE A 91 0.27 10.24 -29.37
C PHE A 91 -0.78 9.26 -29.90
N GLU A 92 -0.87 9.12 -31.21
CA GLU A 92 -1.76 8.18 -31.87
C GLU A 92 -1.15 7.65 -33.15
N ASN A 93 -1.22 6.33 -33.33
CA ASN A 93 -0.98 5.62 -34.58
C ASN A 93 -1.88 4.38 -34.66
N ASP A 94 -1.62 3.51 -35.63
CA ASP A 94 -2.44 2.30 -35.86
C ASP A 94 -2.40 1.31 -34.68
N ASP A 95 -1.33 1.31 -33.89
CA ASP A 95 -1.12 0.35 -32.79
C ASP A 95 -1.56 0.90 -31.42
N TYR A 96 -1.37 2.20 -31.20
CA TYR A 96 -1.45 2.82 -29.88
C TYR A 96 -2.12 4.17 -29.90
N LYS A 97 -2.92 4.43 -28.85
CA LYS A 97 -3.37 5.76 -28.44
C LYS A 97 -2.87 6.02 -27.03
N CYS A 98 -1.99 7.00 -26.88
CA CYS A 98 -1.29 7.25 -25.63
C CYS A 98 -1.54 8.67 -25.12
N LEU A 99 -1.69 8.82 -23.81
CA LEU A 99 -1.74 10.12 -23.16
C LEU A 99 -0.86 10.19 -21.92
N LEU A 100 -0.32 11.38 -21.68
CA LEU A 100 0.40 11.77 -20.47
C LEU A 100 -0.26 13.03 -19.91
N PRO A 101 -0.96 12.94 -18.77
CA PRO A 101 -1.51 14.11 -18.11
C PRO A 101 -0.39 14.87 -17.39
N ILE A 102 -0.36 16.18 -17.60
CA ILE A 102 0.52 17.12 -16.91
C ILE A 102 -0.34 17.90 -15.92
N PHE A 103 -0.08 17.69 -14.65
CA PHE A 103 -0.85 18.27 -13.56
C PHE A 103 -0.33 19.67 -13.20
N GLU A 104 -1.08 20.37 -12.35
CA GLU A 104 -0.71 21.67 -11.79
C GLU A 104 0.77 21.71 -11.35
N ASN A 105 1.43 22.84 -11.60
CA ASN A 105 2.86 23.03 -11.36
C ASN A 105 3.76 22.13 -12.22
N LYS A 106 3.27 21.69 -13.40
CA LYS A 106 3.97 20.79 -14.34
C LYS A 106 4.34 19.44 -13.71
N THR A 107 3.52 18.97 -12.78
CA THR A 107 3.80 17.73 -12.05
C THR A 107 3.44 16.51 -12.90
N ILE A 108 4.30 15.49 -12.91
CA ILE A 108 4.03 14.18 -13.53
C ILE A 108 4.06 13.10 -12.45
N ILE A 109 2.90 12.48 -12.21
CA ILE A 109 2.68 11.47 -11.16
C ILE A 109 2.40 10.07 -11.72
N MET A 110 2.46 9.90 -13.04
CA MET A 110 2.29 8.61 -13.69
C MET A 110 3.05 8.51 -15.00
N ASP A 111 3.32 7.28 -15.41
CA ASP A 111 3.83 6.93 -16.73
C ASP A 111 2.74 7.19 -17.79
N ILE A 112 3.15 7.30 -19.04
CA ILE A 112 2.29 7.50 -20.20
C ILE A 112 1.35 6.30 -20.32
N MET A 113 0.05 6.56 -20.33
CA MET A 113 -0.97 5.55 -20.47
C MET A 113 -1.27 5.31 -21.94
N CYS A 114 -1.12 4.08 -22.40
CA CYS A 114 -1.32 3.66 -23.78
C CYS A 114 -2.42 2.62 -23.89
N LEU A 115 -3.45 2.94 -24.66
CA LEU A 115 -4.50 2.03 -25.10
C LEU A 115 -4.04 1.29 -26.36
N SER A 116 -4.22 -0.03 -26.37
CA SER A 116 -4.08 -0.88 -27.56
C SER A 116 -5.18 -1.94 -27.59
N VAL A 117 -5.14 -2.82 -28.59
CA VAL A 117 -6.04 -4.00 -28.70
C VAL A 117 -5.97 -4.94 -27.48
N ASP A 118 -4.83 -4.96 -26.77
CA ASP A 118 -4.62 -5.79 -25.58
C ASP A 118 -5.12 -5.12 -24.27
N GLY A 119 -5.65 -3.90 -24.38
CA GLY A 119 -6.07 -3.06 -23.26
C GLY A 119 -5.07 -1.96 -22.91
N ILE A 120 -5.15 -1.46 -21.68
CA ILE A 120 -4.37 -0.29 -21.23
C ILE A 120 -3.07 -0.74 -20.58
N ASN A 121 -1.96 -0.14 -21.02
CA ASN A 121 -0.61 -0.38 -20.52
C ASN A 121 0.10 0.95 -20.26
N TYR A 122 1.05 0.96 -19.34
CA TYR A 122 2.02 2.06 -19.25
C TYR A 122 3.14 1.92 -20.28
N TYR A 123 3.68 3.03 -20.78
CA TYR A 123 4.71 3.04 -21.81
C TYR A 123 5.93 2.20 -21.41
N ASN A 124 6.39 2.26 -20.16
CA ASN A 124 7.54 1.46 -19.72
C ASN A 124 7.37 -0.06 -19.93
N ASN A 125 6.12 -0.57 -19.93
CA ASN A 125 5.82 -1.98 -20.18
C ASN A 125 5.88 -2.38 -21.68
N ILE A 126 5.83 -1.39 -22.57
CA ILE A 126 5.75 -1.57 -24.03
C ILE A 126 6.87 -0.84 -24.79
N LYS A 127 7.80 -0.18 -24.09
CA LYS A 127 9.00 0.46 -24.64
C LYS A 127 9.74 -0.47 -25.60
N GLY A 128 10.14 0.04 -26.76
CA GLY A 128 10.84 -0.74 -27.79
C GLY A 128 9.93 -1.56 -28.71
N ARG A 129 8.60 -1.56 -28.50
CA ARG A 129 7.67 -2.28 -29.40
C ARG A 129 7.22 -1.46 -30.60
N ASN A 130 7.21 -0.13 -30.49
CA ASN A 130 6.84 0.77 -31.58
C ASN A 130 7.78 1.98 -31.62
N SER A 131 8.53 2.12 -32.72
CA SER A 131 9.57 3.13 -32.88
C SER A 131 9.05 4.56 -32.97
N GLU A 132 7.81 4.76 -33.43
CA GLU A 132 7.21 6.09 -33.51
C GLU A 132 6.81 6.58 -32.12
N LEU A 133 6.21 5.69 -31.32
CA LEU A 133 5.93 5.95 -29.92
C LEU A 133 7.22 6.22 -29.14
N ASP A 134 8.26 5.40 -29.33
CA ASP A 134 9.55 5.63 -28.67
C ASP A 134 10.16 7.00 -29.03
N ARG A 135 10.05 7.41 -30.30
CA ARG A 135 10.50 8.75 -30.74
C ARG A 135 9.68 9.85 -30.08
N PHE A 136 8.35 9.73 -30.10
CA PHE A 136 7.47 10.68 -29.42
C PHE A 136 7.85 10.85 -27.96
N VAL A 137 8.07 9.75 -27.23
CA VAL A 137 8.46 9.82 -25.81
C VAL A 137 9.84 10.44 -25.64
N SER A 138 10.80 10.13 -26.51
CA SER A 138 12.14 10.73 -26.45
C SER A 138 12.16 12.25 -26.69
N ASP A 139 11.16 12.78 -27.40
CA ASP A 139 11.03 14.21 -27.70
C ASP A 139 10.33 14.99 -26.56
N LEU A 140 9.80 14.31 -25.54
CA LEU A 140 9.15 14.95 -24.38
C LEU A 140 10.18 15.47 -23.38
N SER A 141 10.48 16.77 -23.43
CA SER A 141 11.42 17.42 -22.50
C SER A 141 11.00 17.36 -21.02
N ASP A 142 9.69 17.31 -20.75
CA ASP A 142 9.15 17.32 -19.38
C ASP A 142 9.10 15.91 -18.77
N TYR A 143 9.40 14.85 -19.55
CA TYR A 143 9.23 13.46 -19.16
C TYR A 143 10.57 12.79 -18.83
N ASP A 144 10.78 12.44 -17.56
CA ASP A 144 11.97 11.74 -17.11
C ASP A 144 11.82 10.22 -17.25
N LEU A 145 12.45 9.65 -18.28
CA LEU A 145 12.48 8.20 -18.51
C LEU A 145 13.11 7.41 -17.35
N ILE A 146 14.10 8.00 -16.65
CA ILE A 146 14.84 7.33 -15.58
C ILE A 146 13.94 7.07 -14.38
N LYS A 147 12.87 7.86 -14.21
CA LYS A 147 11.87 7.69 -13.15
C LYS A 147 11.18 6.32 -13.19
N TRP A 148 11.15 5.65 -14.33
CA TRP A 148 10.44 4.38 -14.54
C TRP A 148 11.36 3.16 -14.58
N GLU A 149 12.66 3.38 -14.49
CA GLU A 149 13.68 2.33 -14.57
C GLU A 149 14.08 1.83 -13.17
N ASP A 150 14.39 0.53 -13.08
CA ASP A 150 14.87 -0.11 -11.85
C ASP A 150 16.37 0.17 -11.66
N ASP A 151 16.70 1.18 -10.84
CA ASP A 151 18.08 1.60 -10.61
C ASP A 151 18.76 0.77 -9.51
N LYS A 152 19.45 -0.30 -9.94
CA LYS A 152 20.26 -1.16 -9.08
C LYS A 152 21.73 -0.74 -8.98
N THR A 153 22.13 0.44 -9.48
CA THR A 153 23.55 0.80 -9.62
C THR A 153 24.25 1.07 -8.29
N LEU A 154 23.53 1.52 -7.26
CA LEU A 154 24.08 1.83 -5.95
C LEU A 154 23.58 0.85 -4.87
N GLU A 155 24.45 -0.09 -4.52
CA GLU A 155 24.17 -1.18 -3.58
C GLU A 155 24.80 -0.92 -2.20
N HIS A 156 24.05 -1.22 -1.14
CA HIS A 156 24.57 -1.35 0.22
C HIS A 156 24.47 -2.82 0.66
N LYS A 157 25.61 -3.47 0.88
CA LYS A 157 25.69 -4.90 1.21
C LYS A 157 25.95 -5.14 2.68
N LYS A 158 25.08 -5.94 3.29
CA LYS A 158 25.22 -6.48 4.63
C LYS A 158 24.60 -7.88 4.63
N GLU A 159 25.42 -8.87 4.27
CA GLU A 159 24.96 -10.26 4.09
C GLU A 159 24.05 -10.71 5.26
N PRO A 160 22.90 -11.35 4.95
CA PRO A 160 22.44 -11.82 3.64
C PRO A 160 21.72 -10.76 2.76
N LEU A 161 21.75 -9.49 3.17
CA LEU A 161 21.01 -8.41 2.53
C LEU A 161 21.86 -7.60 1.55
N THR A 162 21.27 -7.30 0.40
CA THR A 162 21.72 -6.26 -0.53
C THR A 162 20.58 -5.27 -0.73
N ILE A 163 20.83 -3.98 -0.49
CA ILE A 163 19.83 -2.91 -0.60
C ILE A 163 20.19 -2.03 -1.79
N TYR A 164 19.21 -1.75 -2.65
CA TYR A 164 19.38 -0.85 -3.79
C TYR A 164 18.97 0.56 -3.36
N THR A 165 19.94 1.35 -2.93
CA THR A 165 19.71 2.62 -2.22
C THR A 165 19.02 3.68 -3.06
N LYS A 166 19.19 3.64 -4.39
CA LYS A 166 18.50 4.52 -5.36
C LYS A 166 17.00 4.20 -5.48
N ASN A 167 16.59 3.03 -5.03
CA ASN A 167 15.20 2.59 -4.98
C ASN A 167 14.59 2.69 -3.57
N LEU A 168 15.29 3.30 -2.60
CA LEU A 168 14.68 3.61 -1.31
C LEU A 168 13.74 4.81 -1.48
N ILE A 169 12.57 4.72 -0.85
CA ILE A 169 11.56 5.78 -0.86
C ILE A 169 11.60 6.48 0.50
N ASP A 170 11.49 7.81 0.48
CA ASP A 170 11.37 8.60 1.70
C ASP A 170 10.11 8.22 2.49
N ASP A 171 10.16 8.34 3.81
CA ASP A 171 9.09 7.97 4.74
C ASP A 171 8.63 6.50 4.70
N HIS A 172 9.31 5.65 3.92
CA HIS A 172 9.12 4.21 3.93
C HIS A 172 10.10 3.55 4.90
N PHE A 173 9.56 2.63 5.70
CA PHE A 173 10.29 1.84 6.68
C PHE A 173 9.99 0.37 6.44
N VAL A 174 11.03 -0.44 6.28
CA VAL A 174 10.90 -1.88 6.02
C VAL A 174 11.48 -2.68 7.17
N GLY A 175 10.69 -3.61 7.70
CA GLY A 175 11.15 -4.61 8.64
C GLY A 175 11.42 -5.93 7.92
N ILE A 176 12.58 -6.55 8.14
CA ILE A 176 12.92 -7.86 7.57
C ILE A 176 13.39 -8.74 8.72
N ASN A 177 12.60 -9.76 9.09
CA ASN A 177 13.04 -10.65 10.14
C ASN A 177 14.29 -11.44 9.69
N ASN A 178 15.18 -11.69 10.64
CA ASN A 178 16.37 -12.53 10.50
C ASN A 178 16.40 -13.51 11.67
N TYR A 179 17.28 -14.51 11.70
CA TYR A 179 17.25 -15.56 12.73
C TYR A 179 17.33 -15.08 14.19
N ARG A 180 17.96 -13.94 14.47
CA ARG A 180 18.16 -13.41 15.83
C ARG A 180 17.38 -12.13 16.15
N GLY A 181 16.60 -11.62 15.20
CA GLY A 181 15.81 -10.41 15.40
C GLY A 181 15.26 -9.86 14.09
N ILE A 182 15.54 -8.58 13.81
CA ILE A 182 14.99 -7.87 12.65
C ILE A 182 16.00 -6.86 12.09
N TYR A 183 16.11 -6.82 10.75
CA TYR A 183 16.69 -5.70 10.04
C TYR A 183 15.64 -4.63 9.79
N THR A 184 16.00 -3.37 10.01
CA THR A 184 15.16 -2.22 9.67
C THR A 184 15.83 -1.42 8.55
N LEU A 185 15.07 -1.09 7.51
CA LEU A 185 15.54 -0.32 6.37
C LEU A 185 14.76 0.99 6.26
N SER A 186 15.44 2.10 6.01
CA SER A 186 14.79 3.37 5.66
C SER A 186 15.78 4.31 4.98
N ASN A 187 15.28 5.13 4.06
CA ASN A 187 16.10 6.22 3.49
C ASN A 187 16.46 7.28 4.53
N SER A 188 15.64 7.44 5.57
CA SER A 188 15.87 8.42 6.65
C SER A 188 17.05 8.08 7.57
N ASN A 189 17.46 6.82 7.63
CA ASN A 189 18.57 6.36 8.47
C ASN A 189 19.91 6.57 7.76
N GLU A 190 20.91 7.13 8.45
CA GLU A 190 22.26 7.35 7.89
C GLU A 190 22.87 6.07 7.33
N ASN A 191 22.84 4.99 8.11
CA ASN A 191 23.36 3.67 7.71
C ASN A 191 22.44 2.91 6.75
N LYS A 192 21.24 3.44 6.44
CA LYS A 192 20.15 2.83 5.63
C LYS A 192 19.59 1.50 6.15
N ILE A 193 20.40 0.69 6.82
CA ILE A 193 20.09 -0.58 7.47
C ILE A 193 20.55 -0.56 8.93
N PHE A 194 19.68 -1.05 9.81
CA PHE A 194 20.03 -1.33 11.20
C PHE A 194 19.63 -2.77 11.54
N ASN A 195 20.44 -3.47 12.34
CA ASN A 195 20.13 -4.80 12.82
C ASN A 195 19.77 -4.72 14.30
N VAL A 196 18.51 -5.00 14.64
CA VAL A 196 18.05 -5.09 16.02
C VAL A 196 18.09 -6.55 16.43
N GLN A 197 19.11 -6.93 17.21
CA GLN A 197 19.21 -8.26 17.80
C GLN A 197 18.30 -8.37 19.02
N ILE A 198 17.50 -9.44 19.05
CA ILE A 198 16.45 -9.68 20.04
C ILE A 198 16.69 -11.02 20.77
N PHE A 199 17.18 -12.02 20.05
CA PHE A 199 17.42 -13.37 20.54
C PHE A 199 18.91 -13.66 20.70
N THR A 200 19.24 -14.51 21.67
CA THR A 200 20.61 -14.99 21.90
C THR A 200 20.98 -16.08 20.90
N GLU A 201 20.01 -16.93 20.56
CA GLU A 201 20.15 -18.05 19.61
C GLU A 201 19.32 -17.82 18.33
N ASP A 202 19.59 -18.64 17.32
CA ASP A 202 18.86 -18.60 16.06
C ASP A 202 17.44 -19.19 16.23
N VAL A 203 16.44 -18.39 15.90
CA VAL A 203 15.02 -18.75 15.94
C VAL A 203 14.50 -18.83 14.50
N TYR A 204 14.33 -20.05 14.01
CA TYR A 204 13.94 -20.34 12.62
C TYR A 204 12.45 -20.14 12.35
N ILE A 205 11.57 -20.31 13.34
CA ILE A 205 10.12 -20.19 13.19
C ILE A 205 9.58 -19.31 14.30
N ARG A 206 8.73 -18.34 13.93
CA ARG A 206 8.13 -17.35 14.83
C ARG A 206 6.64 -17.24 14.56
N ASP A 207 5.85 -18.05 15.25
CA ASP A 207 4.39 -18.04 15.12
C ASP A 207 3.72 -16.86 15.85
N LEU A 208 4.37 -16.33 16.89
CA LEU A 208 3.93 -15.13 17.63
C LEU A 208 4.75 -13.91 17.21
N GLU A 209 4.74 -13.59 15.93
CA GLU A 209 5.27 -12.33 15.39
C GLU A 209 4.22 -11.61 14.53
N VAL A 210 4.13 -10.29 14.66
CA VAL A 210 3.26 -9.47 13.83
C VAL A 210 3.83 -8.08 13.62
N MET A 211 3.43 -7.47 12.52
CA MET A 211 3.71 -6.08 12.22
C MET A 211 2.44 -5.27 12.44
N LEU A 212 2.52 -4.30 13.33
CA LEU A 212 1.41 -3.43 13.70
C LEU A 212 1.85 -1.96 13.59
N ASN A 213 1.33 -1.26 12.59
CA ASN A 213 1.79 0.09 12.22
C ASN A 213 3.32 0.09 12.03
N GLN A 214 4.02 1.01 12.68
CA GLN A 214 5.48 1.09 12.70
C GLN A 214 6.17 0.08 13.62
N HIS A 215 5.45 -0.84 14.27
CA HIS A 215 6.02 -1.73 15.29
C HIS A 215 6.11 -3.18 14.81
N TYR A 216 7.29 -3.78 14.92
CA TYR A 216 7.47 -5.22 14.95
C TYR A 216 7.26 -5.73 16.36
N VAL A 217 6.33 -6.66 16.52
CA VAL A 217 5.96 -7.26 17.81
C VAL A 217 6.25 -8.74 17.74
N VAL A 218 7.02 -9.27 18.69
CA VAL A 218 7.39 -10.69 18.72
C VAL A 218 7.49 -11.20 20.16
N ALA A 219 7.05 -12.44 20.41
CA ALA A 219 7.24 -13.08 21.70
C ALA A 219 8.74 -13.30 22.02
N ASP A 220 9.08 -13.43 23.30
CA ASP A 220 10.45 -13.75 23.73
C ASP A 220 10.79 -15.23 23.53
N TYR A 221 11.30 -15.56 22.34
CA TYR A 221 11.78 -16.89 21.98
C TYR A 221 13.10 -17.30 22.67
N ASN A 222 13.66 -16.49 23.57
CA ASN A 222 14.72 -16.98 24.47
C ASN A 222 14.13 -17.83 25.63
N SER A 223 12.84 -17.69 25.91
CA SER A 223 12.15 -18.51 26.92
C SER A 223 12.10 -19.98 26.50
N GLN A 224 12.21 -20.88 27.49
CA GLN A 224 12.34 -22.34 27.26
C GLN A 224 11.01 -23.10 27.37
N HIS A 225 9.99 -22.51 27.98
CA HIS A 225 8.75 -23.22 28.30
C HIS A 225 7.49 -22.48 27.84
N GLU A 226 7.39 -21.19 28.17
CA GLU A 226 6.19 -20.38 27.95
C GLU A 226 6.58 -18.93 27.64
N PHE A 227 5.79 -18.23 26.84
CA PHE A 227 5.97 -16.81 26.60
C PHE A 227 5.31 -15.99 27.70
N SER A 228 6.08 -15.08 28.30
CA SER A 228 5.61 -14.08 29.27
C SER A 228 5.92 -12.66 28.80
N ASP A 229 6.95 -12.51 27.99
CA ASP A 229 7.44 -11.23 27.51
C ASP A 229 7.28 -11.11 25.99
N PHE A 230 7.05 -9.87 25.53
CA PHE A 230 7.00 -9.52 24.11
C PHE A 230 7.94 -8.35 23.84
N PHE A 231 8.75 -8.48 22.79
CA PHE A 231 9.58 -7.39 22.28
C PHE A 231 8.79 -6.56 21.26
N ILE A 232 8.93 -5.25 21.37
CA ILE A 232 8.39 -4.26 20.43
C ILE A 232 9.55 -3.45 19.87
N ILE A 233 9.68 -3.44 18.56
CA ILE A 233 10.73 -2.70 17.84
C ILE A 233 10.03 -1.68 16.95
N ASN A 234 10.29 -0.40 17.17
CA ASN A 234 9.78 0.66 16.32
C ASN A 234 10.70 0.82 15.09
N LEU A 235 10.17 0.58 13.90
CA LEU A 235 10.93 0.64 12.64
C LEU A 235 11.41 2.06 12.30
N ALA A 236 10.75 3.10 12.82
CA ALA A 236 11.08 4.49 12.51
C ALA A 236 12.31 5.00 13.25
N ASN A 237 12.59 4.50 14.46
CA ASN A 237 13.69 4.96 15.29
C ASN A 237 14.53 3.83 15.91
N ASN A 238 14.23 2.58 15.57
CA ASN A 238 14.92 1.37 16.03
C ASN A 238 14.86 1.13 17.55
N VAL A 239 14.01 1.86 18.27
CA VAL A 239 13.87 1.71 19.72
C VAL A 239 13.20 0.37 20.05
N LYS A 240 13.86 -0.40 20.91
CA LYS A 240 13.35 -1.65 21.49
C LYS A 240 12.68 -1.38 22.83
N LYS A 241 11.48 -1.92 23.02
CA LYS A 241 10.75 -1.99 24.29
C LYS A 241 10.38 -3.45 24.57
N THR A 242 10.26 -3.81 25.85
CA THR A 242 9.68 -5.10 26.26
C THR A 242 8.37 -4.84 27.01
N ILE A 243 7.32 -5.56 26.64
CA ILE A 243 6.13 -5.73 27.47
C ILE A 243 6.34 -6.99 28.29
N LYS A 244 6.34 -6.84 29.61
CA LYS A 244 6.44 -7.95 30.55
C LYS A 244 5.07 -8.33 31.06
N SER A 245 4.81 -9.62 31.23
CA SER A 245 3.56 -10.11 31.76
C SER A 245 3.75 -11.28 32.71
N ASN A 246 2.82 -11.45 33.63
CA ASN A 246 2.72 -12.65 34.45
C ASN A 246 1.92 -13.78 33.78
N LYS A 247 1.41 -13.54 32.56
CA LYS A 247 0.71 -14.56 31.78
C LYS A 247 1.72 -15.54 31.20
N LYS A 248 1.33 -16.81 31.20
CA LYS A 248 2.11 -17.95 30.73
C LYS A 248 1.46 -18.45 29.44
N ILE A 249 1.94 -17.96 28.31
CA ILE A 249 1.39 -18.26 26.99
C ILE A 249 2.13 -19.45 26.39
N SER A 250 1.39 -20.47 25.99
CA SER A 250 1.95 -21.71 25.43
C SER A 250 2.61 -21.50 24.07
N PHE A 251 3.60 -22.32 23.72
CA PHE A 251 4.31 -22.21 22.44
C PHE A 251 3.48 -22.58 21.20
N ASP A 252 2.37 -23.30 21.38
CA ASP A 252 1.41 -23.62 20.31
C ASP A 252 0.43 -22.47 20.03
N SER A 253 0.59 -21.32 20.69
CA SER A 253 -0.23 -20.14 20.48
C SER A 253 -0.03 -19.54 19.10
N TYR A 254 -1.06 -18.85 18.60
CA TYR A 254 -1.00 -18.13 17.33
C TYR A 254 -1.72 -16.79 17.38
N ILE A 255 -1.29 -15.86 16.54
CA ILE A 255 -1.96 -14.58 16.36
C ILE A 255 -3.25 -14.80 15.55
N GLN A 256 -4.37 -14.37 16.12
CA GLN A 256 -5.67 -14.39 15.46
C GLN A 256 -5.82 -13.20 14.53
N GLY A 257 -5.36 -12.01 14.96
CA GLY A 257 -5.43 -10.82 14.13
C GLY A 257 -5.10 -9.55 14.90
N VAL A 258 -5.19 -8.43 14.20
CA VAL A 258 -4.86 -7.10 14.71
C VAL A 258 -6.06 -6.19 14.56
N VAL A 259 -6.40 -5.46 15.63
CA VAL A 259 -7.45 -4.43 15.58
C VAL A 259 -6.94 -3.17 16.28
N LYS A 260 -6.90 -2.05 15.55
CA LYS A 260 -6.37 -0.76 16.01
C LYS A 260 -4.92 -0.88 16.52
N ASN A 261 -4.70 -0.85 17.83
CA ASN A 261 -3.39 -0.91 18.48
C ASN A 261 -3.18 -2.22 19.25
N SER A 262 -4.09 -3.18 19.10
CA SER A 262 -4.09 -4.43 19.84
C SER A 262 -3.84 -5.62 18.93
N VAL A 263 -2.99 -6.54 19.39
CA VAL A 263 -2.77 -7.86 18.80
C VAL A 263 -3.58 -8.87 19.60
N TYR A 264 -4.41 -9.66 18.93
CA TYR A 264 -5.17 -10.74 19.55
C TYR A 264 -4.47 -12.06 19.26
N LEU A 265 -4.17 -12.82 20.30
CA LEU A 265 -3.54 -14.14 20.20
C LEU A 265 -4.34 -15.17 20.97
N TYR A 266 -4.36 -16.40 20.47
CA TYR A 266 -5.03 -17.52 21.09
C TYR A 266 -4.01 -18.54 21.56
N ASP A 267 -4.06 -18.84 22.85
CA ASP A 267 -3.31 -19.91 23.49
C ASP A 267 -4.12 -21.20 23.39
N GLN A 268 -3.63 -22.11 22.55
CA GLN A 268 -4.36 -23.32 22.19
C GLN A 268 -4.37 -24.33 23.33
N SER A 269 -3.24 -24.53 24.01
CA SER A 269 -3.14 -25.44 25.15
C SER A 269 -3.97 -24.97 26.35
N ASN A 270 -3.92 -23.68 26.69
CA ASN A 270 -4.69 -23.13 27.81
C ASN A 270 -6.12 -22.73 27.45
N LYS A 271 -6.47 -22.75 26.15
CA LYS A 271 -7.77 -22.34 25.60
C LYS A 271 -8.18 -20.92 25.99
N LYS A 272 -7.22 -19.99 25.97
CA LYS A 272 -7.37 -18.59 26.38
C LYS A 272 -7.04 -17.65 25.24
N GLN A 273 -7.75 -16.53 25.16
CA GLN A 273 -7.44 -15.44 24.25
C GLN A 273 -6.85 -14.27 25.03
N TYR A 274 -5.77 -13.72 24.50
CA TYR A 274 -5.13 -12.53 25.04
C TYR A 274 -5.17 -11.36 24.05
N GLU A 275 -5.29 -10.17 24.60
CA GLU A 275 -5.17 -8.90 23.91
C GLU A 275 -3.89 -8.20 24.37
N LEU A 276 -2.93 -8.04 23.46
CA LEU A 276 -1.69 -7.29 23.66
C LEU A 276 -1.85 -5.88 23.08
N ASN A 277 -2.01 -4.87 23.93
CA ASN A 277 -2.14 -3.49 23.49
C ASN A 277 -0.76 -2.82 23.40
N ILE A 278 -0.33 -2.49 22.19
CA ILE A 278 1.01 -1.94 21.92
C ILE A 278 1.15 -0.51 22.45
N LYS A 279 0.05 0.24 22.51
CA LYS A 279 0.06 1.63 22.98
C LYS A 279 0.14 1.71 24.51
N SER A 280 -0.71 0.98 25.23
CA SER A 280 -0.69 0.99 26.70
C SER A 280 0.45 0.13 27.26
N GLY A 281 0.85 -0.93 26.54
CA GLY A 281 1.88 -1.86 26.96
C GLY A 281 1.34 -3.00 27.82
N ASP A 282 0.05 -3.31 27.74
CA ASP A 282 -0.61 -4.30 28.58
C ASP A 282 -0.96 -5.59 27.81
N LEU A 283 -0.93 -6.72 28.51
CA LEU A 283 -1.39 -8.02 28.04
C LEU A 283 -2.53 -8.52 28.93
N LEU A 284 -3.74 -8.58 28.39
CA LEU A 284 -4.95 -8.93 29.14
C LEU A 284 -5.57 -10.22 28.61
N GLU A 285 -6.08 -11.07 29.49
CA GLU A 285 -6.97 -12.18 29.08
C GLU A 285 -8.34 -11.58 28.73
N VAL A 286 -8.84 -11.87 27.54
CA VAL A 286 -10.08 -11.26 26.99
C VAL A 286 -11.14 -12.28 26.55
N GLY A 287 -10.80 -13.58 26.61
CA GLY A 287 -11.71 -14.65 26.29
C GLY A 287 -11.15 -16.02 26.70
N ASN A 288 -12.05 -16.98 26.89
CA ASN A 288 -11.73 -18.36 27.26
C ASN A 288 -12.91 -19.28 26.95
N VAL A 289 -12.84 -20.55 27.37
CA VAL A 289 -13.90 -21.55 27.13
C VAL A 289 -15.25 -21.14 27.75
N GLU A 290 -15.25 -20.49 28.91
CA GLU A 290 -16.48 -20.11 29.62
C GLU A 290 -17.14 -18.87 29.04
N THR A 291 -16.33 -17.88 28.64
CA THR A 291 -16.82 -16.56 28.20
C THR A 291 -16.89 -16.43 26.67
N GLY A 292 -16.40 -17.43 25.94
CA GLY A 292 -16.10 -17.33 24.52
C GLY A 292 -14.91 -16.43 24.24
N ILE A 293 -14.47 -16.40 22.98
CA ILE A 293 -13.40 -15.54 22.50
C ILE A 293 -13.96 -14.43 21.61
N LYS A 294 -13.29 -13.28 21.57
CA LYS A 294 -13.61 -12.18 20.66
C LYS A 294 -13.22 -12.56 19.24
N TYR A 295 -14.12 -12.33 18.28
CA TYR A 295 -13.86 -12.46 16.86
C TYR A 295 -14.23 -11.17 16.14
N TYR A 296 -13.29 -10.63 15.37
CA TYR A 296 -13.51 -9.40 14.61
C TYR A 296 -13.87 -9.74 13.18
N ASN A 297 -15.10 -9.46 12.78
CA ASN A 297 -15.61 -9.76 11.45
C ASN A 297 -16.08 -8.47 10.77
N ASN A 298 -15.39 -8.04 9.71
CA ASN A 298 -15.77 -6.92 8.85
C ASN A 298 -16.30 -5.70 9.61
N GLY A 299 -15.52 -5.20 10.58
CA GLY A 299 -15.86 -4.01 11.35
C GLY A 299 -16.58 -4.28 12.68
N LYS A 300 -17.08 -5.50 12.92
CA LYS A 300 -17.92 -5.84 14.07
C LYS A 300 -17.25 -6.86 15.00
N TRP A 301 -17.45 -6.68 16.30
CA TRP A 301 -17.03 -7.64 17.31
C TRP A 301 -18.17 -8.61 17.62
N GLU A 302 -17.86 -9.89 17.59
CA GLU A 302 -18.73 -10.96 18.07
C GLU A 302 -18.00 -11.85 19.06
N ARG A 303 -18.77 -12.62 19.83
CA ARG A 303 -18.23 -13.68 20.69
C ARG A 303 -18.52 -15.02 20.07
N VAL A 304 -17.47 -15.83 19.95
CA VAL A 304 -17.57 -17.18 19.40
C VAL A 304 -17.12 -18.20 20.45
N ASP A 305 -17.83 -19.32 20.46
CA ASP A 305 -17.49 -20.46 21.32
C ASP A 305 -16.25 -21.16 20.75
N VAL A 306 -15.27 -21.39 21.63
CA VAL A 306 -14.03 -22.13 21.33
C VAL A 306 -14.33 -23.51 20.76
N GLY A 307 -15.37 -24.19 21.26
CA GLY A 307 -15.75 -25.56 20.86
C GLY A 307 -16.21 -25.67 19.41
N LYS A 308 -16.62 -24.57 18.77
CA LYS A 308 -17.08 -24.58 17.36
C LYS A 308 -15.93 -24.74 16.35
N PHE A 309 -14.69 -24.60 16.78
CA PHE A 309 -13.52 -24.58 15.90
C PHE A 309 -12.44 -25.59 16.29
N LEU A 310 -12.84 -26.69 16.94
CA LEU A 310 -11.95 -27.81 17.22
C LEU A 310 -11.24 -28.22 15.91
N ASN A 311 -9.91 -28.04 15.87
CA ASN A 311 -9.00 -28.33 14.76
C ASN A 311 -8.86 -27.27 13.64
N LYS A 312 -9.36 -26.04 13.80
CA LYS A 312 -9.09 -24.93 12.86
C LYS A 312 -8.58 -23.67 13.58
N LYS A 313 -7.54 -23.04 13.04
CA LYS A 313 -7.09 -21.72 13.51
C LYS A 313 -8.17 -20.67 13.20
N ILE A 314 -8.54 -19.88 14.20
CA ILE A 314 -9.51 -18.80 14.08
C ILE A 314 -8.73 -17.51 13.82
N LEU A 315 -8.74 -17.05 12.57
CA LEU A 315 -8.07 -15.83 12.16
C LEU A 315 -9.10 -14.75 11.86
N PHE A 316 -8.83 -13.52 12.26
CA PHE A 316 -9.67 -12.38 11.89
C PHE A 316 -9.47 -12.08 10.39
N PRO A 317 -10.53 -11.75 9.64
CA PRO A 317 -10.39 -11.16 8.32
C PRO A 317 -9.57 -9.86 8.37
N ASN A 318 -8.60 -9.73 7.47
CA ASN A 318 -7.67 -8.59 7.41
C ASN A 318 -8.17 -7.41 6.56
N GLY A 319 -9.47 -7.35 6.25
CA GLY A 319 -10.06 -6.33 5.38
C GLY A 319 -9.75 -6.49 3.89
N GLU A 320 -8.85 -7.41 3.51
CA GLU A 320 -8.63 -7.84 2.13
C GLU A 320 -9.65 -8.92 1.77
N GLU A 321 -10.49 -8.64 0.77
CA GLU A 321 -11.37 -9.65 0.18
C GLU A 321 -10.64 -10.35 -0.96
N ASN A 322 -10.38 -11.64 -0.78
CA ASN A 322 -9.74 -12.49 -1.78
C ASN A 322 -10.82 -13.34 -2.47
N SER A 323 -10.91 -13.25 -3.79
CA SER A 323 -11.77 -14.13 -4.60
C SER A 323 -11.03 -14.64 -5.84
N SER A 324 -11.69 -15.50 -6.61
CA SER A 324 -11.18 -16.03 -7.89
C SER A 324 -12.34 -16.29 -8.83
N ASN A 325 -12.09 -16.24 -10.15
CA ASN A 325 -13.09 -16.62 -11.16
C ASN A 325 -12.42 -17.35 -12.33
N SER A 326 -13.18 -17.62 -13.40
CA SER A 326 -12.66 -18.32 -14.59
C SER A 326 -11.50 -17.61 -15.28
N SER A 327 -11.43 -16.29 -15.19
CA SER A 327 -10.41 -15.46 -15.85
C SER A 327 -9.21 -15.15 -14.96
N TYR A 328 -9.39 -15.13 -13.63
CA TYR A 328 -8.38 -14.68 -12.67
C TYR A 328 -8.19 -15.67 -11.54
N SER A 329 -6.95 -16.07 -11.31
CA SER A 329 -6.56 -16.98 -10.23
C SER A 329 -6.66 -16.34 -8.85
N LYS A 330 -6.61 -15.01 -8.78
CA LYS A 330 -6.78 -14.23 -7.56
C LYS A 330 -7.33 -12.86 -7.92
N ILE A 331 -8.21 -12.33 -7.09
CA ILE A 331 -8.75 -10.97 -7.13
C ILE A 331 -8.69 -10.43 -5.71
N ASP A 332 -7.97 -9.32 -5.54
CA ASP A 332 -7.82 -8.67 -4.25
C ASP A 332 -8.45 -7.28 -4.31
N THR A 333 -9.45 -7.04 -3.46
CA THR A 333 -10.00 -5.70 -3.24
C THR A 333 -9.25 -5.06 -2.07
N VAL A 334 -8.63 -3.91 -2.33
CA VAL A 334 -7.75 -3.21 -1.38
C VAL A 334 -8.23 -1.78 -1.22
N GLY A 335 -8.37 -1.35 0.03
CA GLY A 335 -8.91 -0.04 0.34
C GLY A 335 -10.42 -0.07 0.39
N LEU A 336 -11.04 1.02 -0.05
CA LEU A 336 -12.44 1.33 0.25
C LEU A 336 -13.24 1.44 -1.05
N GLU A 337 -14.57 1.59 -0.94
CA GLU A 337 -15.47 1.45 -2.10
C GLU A 337 -15.22 2.56 -3.14
N GLU A 338 -15.02 3.80 -2.68
CA GLU A 338 -14.80 4.92 -3.57
C GLU A 338 -13.32 5.08 -3.95
N THR A 339 -12.40 4.90 -3.00
CA THR A 339 -10.98 5.28 -3.17
C THR A 339 -10.03 4.10 -3.20
N GLY A 340 -10.53 2.86 -3.20
CA GLY A 340 -9.73 1.64 -3.28
C GLY A 340 -9.34 1.23 -4.71
N TYR A 341 -8.64 0.11 -4.78
CA TYR A 341 -8.28 -0.58 -6.01
C TYR A 341 -8.68 -2.05 -5.96
N ILE A 342 -8.94 -2.62 -7.13
CA ILE A 342 -9.10 -4.05 -7.33
C ILE A 342 -7.92 -4.55 -8.17
N TYR A 343 -7.21 -5.54 -7.65
CA TYR A 343 -6.08 -6.19 -8.32
C TYR A 343 -6.50 -7.54 -8.88
N TYR A 344 -6.21 -7.79 -10.15
CA TYR A 344 -6.56 -9.03 -10.85
C TYR A 344 -5.31 -9.78 -11.29
N TYR A 345 -5.24 -11.07 -10.93
CA TYR A 345 -4.10 -11.93 -11.21
C TYR A 345 -4.45 -12.98 -12.25
N ARG A 346 -4.08 -12.73 -13.51
CA ARG A 346 -4.34 -13.64 -14.63
C ARG A 346 -3.16 -14.59 -14.84
N LYS A 347 -3.40 -15.89 -14.73
CA LYS A 347 -2.35 -16.91 -14.97
C LYS A 347 -1.88 -16.87 -16.42
N VAL A 348 -0.56 -16.96 -16.60
CA VAL A 348 0.13 -17.09 -17.89
C VAL A 348 1.18 -18.20 -17.79
N SER A 349 1.86 -18.53 -18.89
CA SER A 349 2.83 -19.65 -18.93
C SER A 349 3.93 -19.53 -17.87
N ASN A 350 4.42 -18.32 -17.61
CA ASN A 350 5.51 -18.04 -16.68
C ASN A 350 5.06 -17.12 -15.52
N GLY A 351 3.96 -17.47 -14.85
CA GLY A 351 3.47 -16.76 -13.67
C GLY A 351 2.11 -16.11 -13.89
N TYR A 352 2.00 -14.83 -13.55
CA TYR A 352 0.74 -14.09 -13.50
C TYR A 352 0.92 -12.67 -14.01
N ASN A 353 0.06 -12.26 -14.94
CA ASN A 353 -0.10 -10.85 -15.26
C ASN A 353 -0.98 -10.20 -14.19
N VAL A 354 -0.51 -9.05 -13.70
CA VAL A 354 -1.19 -8.26 -12.67
C VAL A 354 -1.85 -7.06 -13.35
N TYR A 355 -3.15 -6.93 -13.15
CA TYR A 355 -3.93 -5.78 -13.59
C TYR A 355 -4.51 -5.06 -12.39
N ARG A 356 -4.78 -3.77 -12.52
CA ARG A 356 -5.45 -2.97 -11.49
C ARG A 356 -6.56 -2.13 -12.10
N ALA A 357 -7.66 -1.99 -11.38
CA ALA A 357 -8.74 -1.07 -11.67
C ALA A 357 -9.10 -0.27 -10.40
N PRO A 358 -9.51 1.01 -10.49
CA PRO A 358 -10.13 1.72 -9.38
C PRO A 358 -11.42 1.00 -8.94
N SER A 359 -11.70 0.92 -7.63
CA SER A 359 -12.91 0.24 -7.12
C SER A 359 -14.20 0.77 -7.75
N ARG A 360 -14.27 2.09 -7.93
CA ARG A 360 -15.41 2.78 -8.57
C ARG A 360 -15.58 2.49 -10.07
N ASN A 361 -14.56 1.96 -10.74
CA ASN A 361 -14.59 1.61 -12.17
C ASN A 361 -13.80 0.31 -12.41
N ALA A 362 -14.36 -0.80 -11.95
CA ALA A 362 -13.76 -2.13 -12.03
C ALA A 362 -13.60 -2.67 -13.48
N GLU A 363 -14.28 -2.06 -14.45
CA GLU A 363 -14.24 -2.50 -15.84
C GLU A 363 -12.90 -2.13 -16.49
N GLN A 364 -12.42 -0.93 -16.23
CA GLN A 364 -11.20 -0.39 -16.84
C GLN A 364 -9.94 -0.85 -16.12
N LYS A 365 -9.28 -1.84 -16.70
CA LYS A 365 -8.09 -2.48 -16.14
C LYS A 365 -6.83 -1.97 -16.83
N ILE A 366 -5.85 -1.61 -16.02
CA ILE A 366 -4.50 -1.24 -16.45
C ILE A 366 -3.57 -2.40 -16.14
N TYR A 367 -2.81 -2.86 -17.12
CA TYR A 367 -1.72 -3.82 -16.90
C TYR A 367 -0.58 -3.15 -16.13
N LEU A 368 -0.19 -3.74 -15.00
CA LEU A 368 0.88 -3.19 -14.17
C LEU A 368 2.21 -3.89 -14.43
N PHE A 369 2.26 -5.21 -14.20
CA PHE A 369 3.49 -6.01 -14.28
C PHE A 369 3.18 -7.52 -14.29
N ASN A 370 4.23 -8.36 -14.38
CA ASN A 370 4.15 -9.80 -14.24
C ASN A 370 4.86 -10.26 -12.95
N ILE A 371 4.31 -11.30 -12.29
CA ILE A 371 4.92 -11.95 -11.13
C ILE A 371 4.92 -13.46 -11.28
N LYS A 372 5.90 -14.13 -10.68
CA LYS A 372 6.00 -15.61 -10.70
C LYS A 372 5.17 -16.29 -9.63
N SER A 373 4.83 -15.60 -8.54
CA SER A 373 4.14 -16.19 -7.39
C SER A 373 3.13 -15.22 -6.79
N LEU A 374 2.01 -15.76 -6.29
CA LEU A 374 0.99 -15.01 -5.55
C LEU A 374 1.28 -14.89 -4.05
N LYS A 375 2.46 -15.36 -3.60
CA LYS A 375 2.86 -15.35 -2.19
C LYS A 375 3.55 -14.03 -1.83
N ASN A 376 3.36 -13.59 -0.59
CA ASN A 376 4.02 -12.41 -0.01
C ASN A 376 3.79 -11.10 -0.80
N ILE A 377 2.58 -10.95 -1.35
CA ILE A 377 2.10 -9.67 -1.88
C ILE A 377 1.57 -8.84 -0.72
N LYS A 378 1.92 -7.56 -0.67
CA LYS A 378 1.46 -6.62 0.36
C LYS A 378 1.04 -5.33 -0.29
N TYR A 379 -0.09 -4.82 0.13
CA TYR A 379 -0.59 -3.52 -0.30
C TYR A 379 -0.42 -2.52 0.82
N VAL A 380 0.28 -1.42 0.55
CA VAL A 380 0.45 -0.34 1.52
C VAL A 380 0.23 0.98 0.79
N HIS A 381 -0.91 1.60 1.06
CA HIS A 381 -1.37 2.78 0.32
C HIS A 381 -1.47 2.50 -1.19
N ASP A 382 -0.75 3.25 -2.03
CA ASP A 382 -0.68 3.11 -3.49
C ASP A 382 0.41 2.13 -3.96
N PHE A 383 1.16 1.53 -3.03
CA PHE A 383 2.23 0.61 -3.34
C PHE A 383 1.81 -0.85 -3.27
N VAL A 384 2.32 -1.64 -4.22
CA VAL A 384 2.26 -3.10 -4.20
C VAL A 384 3.67 -3.63 -4.00
N TYR A 385 3.93 -4.27 -2.86
CA TYR A 385 5.19 -4.97 -2.61
C TYR A 385 5.03 -6.45 -2.88
N PHE A 386 6.03 -7.07 -3.50
CA PHE A 386 5.99 -8.49 -3.82
C PHE A 386 7.39 -9.11 -3.84
N LEU A 387 7.43 -10.42 -3.59
CA LEU A 387 8.66 -11.22 -3.61
C LEU A 387 8.82 -11.90 -4.96
N GLU A 388 9.93 -11.66 -5.65
CA GLU A 388 10.34 -12.40 -6.84
C GLU A 388 11.68 -13.11 -6.60
N GLY A 389 11.63 -14.43 -6.38
CA GLY A 389 12.82 -15.19 -5.99
C GLY A 389 13.28 -14.77 -4.58
N ASP A 390 14.47 -14.19 -4.49
CA ASP A 390 15.04 -13.59 -3.28
C ASP A 390 15.01 -12.06 -3.27
N GLU A 391 14.38 -11.43 -4.27
CA GLU A 391 14.26 -9.98 -4.39
C GLU A 391 12.87 -9.50 -3.96
N VAL A 392 12.81 -8.50 -3.09
CA VAL A 392 11.58 -7.77 -2.80
C VAL A 392 11.52 -6.55 -3.69
N LYS A 393 10.44 -6.47 -4.46
CA LYS A 393 10.14 -5.40 -5.39
C LYS A 393 8.92 -4.63 -4.93
N TYR A 394 8.76 -3.42 -5.45
CA TYR A 394 7.54 -2.66 -5.32
C TYR A 394 7.09 -2.12 -6.67
N TYR A 395 5.80 -1.85 -6.77
CA TYR A 395 5.18 -1.07 -7.82
C TYR A 395 4.46 0.13 -7.21
N SER A 396 4.53 1.28 -7.88
CA SER A 396 3.58 2.40 -7.72
C SER A 396 3.46 3.14 -9.05
N ASP A 397 2.38 3.90 -9.25
CA ASP A 397 2.22 4.71 -10.45
C ASP A 397 3.28 5.81 -10.57
N ASN A 398 3.96 6.17 -9.47
CA ASN A 398 5.02 7.17 -9.47
C ASN A 398 6.40 6.63 -9.89
N PHE A 399 6.61 5.31 -9.85
CA PHE A 399 7.96 4.74 -10.01
C PHE A 399 8.04 3.52 -10.93
N GLY A 400 6.89 2.96 -11.34
CA GLY A 400 6.86 1.65 -12.00
C GLY A 400 7.34 0.54 -11.05
N VAL A 401 7.86 -0.55 -11.62
CA VAL A 401 8.42 -1.66 -10.85
C VAL A 401 9.89 -1.40 -10.52
N ARG A 402 10.25 -1.45 -9.24
CA ARG A 402 11.64 -1.32 -8.78
C ARG A 402 11.99 -2.37 -7.74
N THR A 403 13.27 -2.73 -7.66
CA THR A 403 13.77 -3.67 -6.68
C THR A 403 14.28 -2.93 -5.45
N LEU A 404 13.69 -3.21 -4.29
CA LEU A 404 14.04 -2.55 -3.03
C LEU A 404 15.29 -3.17 -2.40
N PHE A 405 15.26 -4.49 -2.21
CA PHE A 405 16.36 -5.25 -1.64
C PHE A 405 16.33 -6.71 -2.08
N LYS A 406 17.44 -7.39 -1.87
CA LYS A 406 17.61 -8.82 -2.02
C LYS A 406 17.98 -9.43 -0.67
N ASN A 407 17.38 -10.57 -0.33
CA ASN A 407 17.72 -11.37 0.84
C ASN A 407 17.90 -12.83 0.45
N THR A 408 19.15 -13.30 0.40
CA THR A 408 19.48 -14.66 -0.04
C THR A 408 18.85 -15.75 0.85
N GLU A 409 18.53 -15.44 2.10
CA GLU A 409 17.88 -16.37 3.04
C GLU A 409 16.44 -16.72 2.67
N PHE A 410 15.74 -15.90 1.88
CA PHE A 410 14.35 -16.18 1.47
C PHE A 410 14.22 -17.46 0.64
N LYS A 411 15.30 -17.93 0.02
CA LYS A 411 15.34 -19.22 -0.70
C LYS A 411 15.35 -20.42 0.24
N PHE A 412 15.92 -20.27 1.44
CA PHE A 412 16.15 -21.36 2.38
C PHE A 412 15.09 -21.42 3.47
N ASN A 413 14.68 -20.25 3.98
CA ASN A 413 13.69 -20.17 5.06
C ASN A 413 12.44 -19.37 4.66
N LYS A 414 11.35 -20.11 4.41
CA LYS A 414 10.05 -19.54 4.06
C LYS A 414 9.31 -18.87 5.24
N SER A 415 9.79 -19.04 6.47
CA SER A 415 9.23 -18.35 7.64
C SER A 415 9.66 -16.88 7.70
N LEU A 416 10.75 -16.54 7.01
CA LEU A 416 11.21 -15.17 6.93
C LEU A 416 10.24 -14.33 6.10
N LYS A 417 9.94 -13.15 6.62
CA LYS A 417 8.95 -12.20 6.14
C LYS A 417 9.58 -10.82 6.13
N TYR A 418 9.04 -9.99 5.26
CA TYR A 418 9.25 -8.56 5.33
C TYR A 418 7.93 -7.86 5.66
N SER A 419 8.00 -6.59 5.99
CA SER A 419 6.86 -5.70 6.20
C SER A 419 7.24 -4.29 5.83
N VAL A 420 6.23 -3.49 5.52
CA VAL A 420 6.43 -2.10 5.12
C VAL A 420 5.48 -1.24 5.92
N TYR A 421 6.01 -0.13 6.42
CA TYR A 421 5.29 0.95 7.06
C TYR A 421 5.61 2.25 6.31
N ILE A 422 4.57 2.99 5.93
CA ILE A 422 4.69 4.33 5.35
C ILE A 422 4.26 5.32 6.42
N LYS A 423 5.14 6.25 6.77
CA LYS A 423 4.84 7.34 7.68
C LYS A 423 3.99 8.38 6.93
N LYS A 424 2.79 8.65 7.46
CA LYS A 424 1.87 9.65 6.93
C LYS A 424 2.02 10.99 7.62
#